data_AF-A0A7U7EMD3-F1
#
_entry.id   AF-A0A7U7EMD3-F1
#
_cell.length_a   1.000
_cell.length_b   1.000
_cell.length_c   1.000
_cell.angle_alpha   90.00
_cell.angle_beta   90.00
_cell.angle_gamma   90.00
#
_symmetry.space_group_name_H-M   'P 1'
#
loop_
_entity.id
_entity.type
_entity.pdbx_description
1 polymer ?
#
loop_
_entity_poly.entity_id
_entity_poly.type
_entity_poly.pdbx_seq_one_letter_code
_entity_poly.pdbx_strand_id
1 'polypeptide(L)'
;MNRTGRSLLLGCLMLTSPLLANAGGNSLLIPATGRCSLNTAPEDLPEALAKCQKAAQEGDLQAEYELGEFYYDGQRTPRDLSKALSWFEQASLRGHALAQERLGMMFFRGEGVKANNVQAYIVLKMAAVNGADDAMDSADLVAAQMRSDELEIATRVLGQIFRSYLQELQTADGATPFDPLP
;
A
#
# COMPACT_ATOMS: atom_id res chain seq x y z
N MET A 1 66.27 -25.11 -31.68
CA MET A 1 66.86 -23.81 -32.07
C MET A 1 65.82 -22.71 -31.84
N ASN A 2 66.23 -21.63 -31.16
CA ASN A 2 65.58 -20.32 -30.91
C ASN A 2 64.20 -20.32 -30.20
N ARG A 3 64.11 -20.03 -28.89
CA ARG A 3 64.24 -18.75 -28.13
C ARG A 3 63.10 -17.72 -28.35
N THR A 4 62.45 -17.43 -27.21
CA THR A 4 62.05 -16.11 -26.65
C THR A 4 60.87 -15.33 -27.23
N GLY A 5 59.97 -14.94 -26.31
CA GLY A 5 59.05 -13.80 -26.47
C GLY A 5 58.07 -13.64 -25.31
N ARG A 6 58.55 -13.23 -24.12
CA ARG A 6 57.69 -12.65 -23.07
C ARG A 6 57.36 -11.21 -23.47
N SER A 7 56.09 -10.85 -23.38
CA SER A 7 55.63 -9.46 -23.32
C SER A 7 54.58 -9.36 -22.21
N LEU A 8 55.03 -8.91 -21.03
CA LEU A 8 54.20 -8.21 -20.05
C LEU A 8 53.99 -6.78 -20.57
N LEU A 9 52.84 -6.17 -20.28
CA LEU A 9 52.68 -4.80 -19.74
C LEU A 9 51.20 -4.37 -19.82
N LEU A 10 50.73 -3.83 -18.68
CA LEU A 10 49.67 -2.82 -18.46
C LEU A 10 48.30 -3.08 -19.09
N GLY A 11 47.21 -3.16 -18.34
CA GLY A 11 46.85 -2.36 -17.19
C GLY A 11 45.51 -1.69 -17.49
N CYS A 12 44.45 -2.12 -16.83
CA CYS A 12 43.24 -1.29 -16.71
C CYS A 12 42.53 -1.67 -15.41
N LEU A 13 42.86 -0.91 -14.38
CA LEU A 13 41.98 -0.66 -13.24
C LEU A 13 40.68 -0.06 -13.79
N MET A 14 39.58 -0.83 -13.78
CA MET A 14 38.25 -0.25 -13.80
C MET A 14 37.62 -0.47 -12.44
N LEU A 15 37.75 0.61 -11.68
CA LEU A 15 37.05 0.99 -10.47
C LEU A 15 35.75 0.21 -10.23
N THR A 16 35.77 -0.54 -9.13
CA THR A 16 34.57 -0.96 -8.41
C THR A 16 33.76 0.29 -8.07
N SER A 17 32.68 0.54 -8.81
CA SER A 17 31.65 1.47 -8.34
C SER A 17 30.88 0.76 -7.22
N PRO A 18 30.80 1.31 -6.00
CA PRO A 18 29.91 0.75 -5.00
C PRO A 18 28.48 0.98 -5.49
N LEU A 19 27.79 -0.10 -5.84
CA LEU A 19 26.33 -0.09 -5.84
C LEU A 19 25.92 0.25 -4.41
N LEU A 20 25.53 1.52 -4.21
CA LEU A 20 24.81 1.93 -3.02
C LEU A 20 23.57 1.05 -2.96
N ALA A 21 23.61 0.11 -2.02
CA ALA A 21 22.45 -0.60 -1.56
C ALA A 21 21.42 0.43 -1.10
N ASN A 22 20.33 0.57 -1.85
CA ASN A 22 19.09 1.02 -1.25
C ASN A 22 18.38 -0.24 -0.75
N ALA A 23 18.42 -0.43 0.57
CA ALA A 23 17.64 -1.45 1.24
C ALA A 23 16.20 -0.98 1.32
N GLY A 24 15.27 -1.76 0.77
CA GLY A 24 13.84 -1.53 0.89
C GLY A 24 13.08 -2.45 -0.07
N GLY A 25 12.50 -3.51 0.49
CA GLY A 25 11.60 -4.41 -0.23
C GLY A 25 12.26 -5.69 -0.75
N ASN A 26 12.44 -6.67 0.14
CA ASN A 26 12.46 -8.06 -0.31
C ASN A 26 11.06 -8.41 -0.79
N SER A 27 10.83 -8.29 -2.09
CA SER A 27 9.86 -9.10 -2.80
C SER A 27 10.56 -9.60 -4.06
N LEU A 28 10.16 -10.77 -4.55
CA LEU A 28 10.71 -11.40 -5.75
C LEU A 28 10.23 -10.60 -6.98
N LEU A 29 10.79 -9.39 -7.15
CA LEU A 29 10.33 -8.33 -8.04
C LEU A 29 10.75 -8.60 -9.49
N ILE A 30 9.82 -9.09 -10.29
CA ILE A 30 9.46 -8.27 -11.44
C ILE A 30 8.67 -7.11 -10.83
N PRO A 31 9.16 -5.86 -10.84
CA PRO A 31 8.30 -4.76 -10.47
C PRO A 31 7.09 -4.82 -11.41
N ALA A 32 5.87 -4.78 -10.88
CA ALA A 32 4.68 -4.61 -11.70
C ALA A 32 4.64 -3.18 -12.28
N THR A 33 5.73 -2.73 -12.90
CA THR A 33 5.74 -1.61 -13.83
C THR A 33 4.92 -2.05 -15.03
N GLY A 34 3.61 -1.80 -15.01
CA GLY A 34 2.85 -1.85 -16.26
C GLY A 34 1.37 -2.20 -16.23
N ARG A 35 0.57 -1.80 -15.22
CA ARG A 35 -0.91 -1.87 -15.39
C ARG A 35 -1.61 -0.53 -15.28
N CYS A 36 -1.26 0.28 -14.28
CA CYS A 36 -1.75 1.64 -14.12
C CYS A 36 -0.60 2.53 -13.66
N SER A 37 -0.34 3.62 -14.38
CA SER A 37 0.56 4.69 -13.92
C SER A 37 -0.03 6.01 -14.38
N LEU A 38 -0.33 6.89 -13.42
CA LEU A 38 -0.90 8.22 -13.69
C LEU A 38 0.18 9.30 -13.70
N ASN A 39 1.46 8.91 -13.54
CA ASN A 39 2.63 9.76 -13.73
C ASN A 39 3.05 9.85 -15.21
N THR A 40 2.16 10.37 -16.06
CA THR A 40 2.39 10.57 -17.50
C THR A 40 2.39 12.05 -17.89
N ALA A 41 2.74 12.37 -19.14
CA ALA A 41 2.62 13.72 -19.69
C ALA A 41 1.14 14.20 -19.69
N PRO A 42 0.86 15.50 -19.55
CA PRO A 42 -0.52 16.00 -19.49
C PRO A 42 -1.41 15.59 -20.67
N GLU A 43 -0.85 15.50 -21.87
CA GLU A 43 -1.53 15.07 -23.10
C GLU A 43 -1.98 13.60 -23.07
N ASP A 44 -1.25 12.73 -22.37
CA ASP A 44 -1.52 11.29 -22.27
C ASP A 44 -2.39 10.95 -21.05
N LEU A 45 -2.62 11.92 -20.16
CA LEU A 45 -3.35 11.72 -18.92
C LEU A 45 -4.77 11.15 -19.12
N PRO A 46 -5.58 11.60 -20.10
CA PRO A 46 -6.90 11.03 -20.32
C PRO A 46 -6.87 9.54 -20.67
N GLU A 47 -5.91 9.12 -21.50
CA GLU A 47 -5.74 7.71 -21.88
C GLU A 47 -5.24 6.87 -20.69
N ALA A 48 -4.26 7.39 -19.95
CA ALA A 48 -3.76 6.74 -18.74
C ALA A 48 -4.86 6.55 -17.68
N LEU A 49 -5.70 7.57 -17.47
CA LEU A 49 -6.86 7.47 -16.58
C LEU A 49 -7.85 6.41 -17.04
N ALA A 50 -8.18 6.35 -18.33
CA ALA A 50 -9.09 5.34 -18.86
C ALA A 50 -8.54 3.91 -18.66
N LYS A 51 -7.24 3.70 -18.87
CA LYS A 51 -6.57 2.41 -18.64
C LYS A 51 -6.60 2.02 -17.16
N CYS A 52 -6.29 2.95 -16.27
CA CYS A 52 -6.33 2.75 -14.83
C CYS A 52 -7.74 2.41 -14.33
N GLN A 53 -8.76 3.14 -14.78
CA GLN A 53 -10.15 2.86 -14.45
C GLN A 53 -10.59 1.47 -14.91
N LYS A 54 -10.18 1.06 -16.11
CA LYS A 54 -10.45 -0.29 -16.61
C LYS A 54 -9.77 -1.35 -15.75
N ALA A 55 -8.49 -1.17 -15.40
CA ALA A 55 -7.77 -2.12 -14.55
C ALA A 55 -8.42 -2.24 -13.15
N ALA A 56 -8.83 -1.12 -12.56
CA ALA A 56 -9.57 -1.09 -11.31
C ALA A 56 -10.90 -1.85 -11.41
N GLN A 57 -11.67 -1.66 -12.49
CA GLN A 57 -12.91 -2.41 -12.76
C GLN A 57 -12.67 -3.92 -12.94
N GLU A 58 -11.49 -4.31 -13.42
CA GLU A 58 -11.05 -5.71 -13.53
C GLU A 58 -10.51 -6.26 -12.20
N GLY A 59 -10.53 -5.46 -11.13
CA GLY A 59 -10.18 -5.85 -9.78
C GLY A 59 -8.72 -5.62 -9.38
N ASP A 60 -7.95 -4.88 -10.17
CA ASP A 60 -6.56 -4.53 -9.88
C ASP A 60 -6.48 -3.55 -8.69
N LEU A 61 -6.03 -4.05 -7.53
CA LEU A 61 -5.91 -3.28 -6.29
C LEU A 61 -4.92 -2.13 -6.41
N GLN A 62 -3.84 -2.32 -7.18
CA GLN A 62 -2.86 -1.26 -7.40
C GLN A 62 -3.51 -0.13 -8.21
N ALA A 63 -4.28 -0.46 -9.25
CA ALA A 63 -4.98 0.55 -10.05
C ALA A 63 -6.00 1.36 -9.22
N GLU A 64 -6.72 0.71 -8.30
CA GLU A 64 -7.59 1.40 -7.35
C GLU A 64 -6.81 2.35 -6.44
N TYR A 65 -5.70 1.88 -5.88
CA TYR A 65 -4.82 2.73 -5.07
C TYR A 65 -4.30 3.94 -5.85
N GLU A 66 -3.79 3.74 -7.08
CA GLU A 66 -3.29 4.82 -7.93
C GLU A 66 -4.39 5.84 -8.29
N LEU A 67 -5.62 5.39 -8.52
CA LEU A 67 -6.77 6.29 -8.72
C LEU A 67 -7.09 7.07 -7.44
N GLY A 68 -6.98 6.44 -6.27
CA GLY A 68 -7.09 7.11 -4.99
C GLY A 68 -6.08 8.24 -4.82
N GLU A 69 -4.79 7.95 -5.03
CA GLU A 69 -3.71 8.94 -4.95
C GLU A 69 -3.92 10.07 -5.96
N PHE A 70 -4.34 9.75 -7.19
CA PHE A 70 -4.60 10.76 -8.22
C PHE A 70 -5.63 11.82 -7.81
N TYR A 71 -6.74 11.39 -7.20
CA TYR A 71 -7.76 12.32 -6.70
C TYR A 71 -7.37 12.98 -5.36
N TYR A 72 -6.53 12.32 -4.57
CA TYR A 72 -6.05 12.83 -3.28
C TYR A 72 -5.04 13.97 -3.44
N ASP A 73 -4.07 13.82 -4.35
CA ASP A 73 -2.96 14.76 -4.55
C ASP A 73 -3.42 16.07 -5.18
N GLY A 74 -4.38 16.00 -6.11
CA GLY A 74 -4.93 17.18 -6.77
C GLY A 74 -3.93 17.98 -7.62
N GLN A 75 -2.75 17.42 -7.95
CA GLN A 75 -1.72 18.13 -8.74
C GLN A 75 -2.06 18.20 -10.24
N ARG A 76 -2.76 17.18 -10.76
CA ARG A 76 -3.08 17.01 -12.19
C ARG A 76 -4.57 17.12 -12.50
N THR A 77 -5.38 17.14 -11.46
CA THR A 77 -6.84 17.30 -11.46
C THR A 77 -7.22 18.11 -10.23
N PRO A 78 -8.36 18.81 -10.18
CA PRO A 78 -8.88 19.30 -8.92
C PRO A 78 -8.95 18.16 -7.89
N ARG A 79 -8.45 18.42 -6.67
CA ARG A 79 -8.49 17.49 -5.54
C ARG A 79 -9.94 17.08 -5.26
N ASP A 80 -10.19 15.79 -5.18
CA ASP A 80 -11.50 15.20 -4.90
C ASP A 80 -11.37 14.12 -3.82
N LEU A 81 -11.43 14.57 -2.56
CA LEU A 81 -11.24 13.68 -1.42
C LEU A 81 -12.33 12.62 -1.29
N SER A 82 -13.53 12.88 -1.80
CA SER A 82 -14.61 11.89 -1.76
C SER A 82 -14.32 10.73 -2.71
N LYS A 83 -13.84 11.03 -3.92
CA LYS A 83 -13.38 9.98 -4.85
C LYS A 83 -12.15 9.25 -4.34
N ALA A 84 -11.17 9.98 -3.80
CA ALA A 84 -9.98 9.38 -3.23
C ALA A 84 -10.34 8.36 -2.14
N LEU A 85 -11.19 8.76 -1.20
CA LEU A 85 -11.68 7.91 -0.12
C LEU A 85 -12.38 6.67 -0.67
N SER A 86 -13.28 6.83 -1.64
CA SER A 86 -13.98 5.70 -2.26
C SER A 86 -13.03 4.68 -2.91
N TRP A 87 -11.97 5.13 -3.57
CA TRP A 87 -10.97 4.24 -4.16
C TRP A 87 -10.11 3.55 -3.11
N PHE A 88 -9.63 4.29 -2.11
CA PHE A 88 -8.86 3.70 -1.01
C PHE A 88 -9.68 2.69 -0.21
N GLU A 89 -10.96 2.95 0.05
CA GLU A 89 -11.86 2.00 0.71
C GLU A 89 -11.99 0.69 -0.06
N GLN A 90 -12.20 0.74 -1.38
CA GLN A 90 -12.33 -0.46 -2.22
C GLN A 90 -11.06 -1.34 -2.19
N ALA A 91 -9.89 -0.73 -2.30
CA ALA A 91 -8.62 -1.45 -2.24
C ALA A 91 -8.31 -1.94 -0.80
N SER A 92 -8.62 -1.11 0.20
CA SER A 92 -8.44 -1.40 1.63
C SER A 92 -9.22 -2.63 2.09
N LEU A 93 -10.49 -2.74 1.69
CA LEU A 93 -11.35 -3.88 2.01
C LEU A 93 -10.81 -5.22 1.46
N ARG A 94 -9.97 -5.16 0.44
CA ARG A 94 -9.34 -6.33 -0.19
C ARG A 94 -7.88 -6.53 0.24
N GLY A 95 -7.45 -5.84 1.30
CA GLY A 95 -6.14 -6.06 1.91
C GLY A 95 -4.99 -5.29 1.27
N HIS A 96 -5.25 -4.30 0.42
CA HIS A 96 -4.17 -3.49 -0.17
C HIS A 96 -3.53 -2.59 0.88
N ALA A 97 -2.31 -2.93 1.32
CA ALA A 97 -1.66 -2.33 2.49
C ALA A 97 -1.50 -0.80 2.40
N LEU A 98 -1.01 -0.29 1.25
CA LEU A 98 -0.83 1.16 1.06
C LEU A 98 -2.17 1.92 1.02
N ALA A 99 -3.24 1.28 0.54
CA ALA A 99 -4.56 1.90 0.52
C ALA A 99 -5.16 1.94 1.93
N GLN A 100 -4.94 0.89 2.74
CA GLN A 100 -5.29 0.88 4.15
C GLN A 100 -4.54 1.98 4.90
N GLU A 101 -3.23 2.14 4.67
CA GLU A 101 -2.45 3.20 5.29
C GLU A 101 -3.00 4.59 4.97
N ARG A 102 -3.23 4.89 3.67
CA ARG A 102 -3.83 6.15 3.24
C ARG A 102 -5.19 6.39 3.86
N LEU A 103 -6.07 5.40 3.83
CA LEU A 103 -7.42 5.48 4.41
C LEU A 103 -7.37 5.72 5.93
N GLY A 104 -6.52 5.01 6.65
CA GLY A 104 -6.32 5.18 8.09
C GLY A 104 -5.88 6.60 8.43
N MET A 105 -4.95 7.16 7.65
CA MET A 105 -4.51 8.54 7.84
C MET A 105 -5.58 9.58 7.46
N MET A 106 -6.43 9.31 6.45
CA MET A 106 -7.57 10.16 6.13
C MET A 106 -8.60 10.17 7.28
N PHE A 107 -8.87 9.02 7.90
CA PHE A 107 -9.71 8.97 9.11
C PHE A 107 -9.07 9.70 10.28
N PHE A 108 -7.75 9.62 10.45
CA PHE A 108 -7.08 10.32 11.54
C PHE A 108 -7.15 11.85 11.37
N ARG A 109 -6.88 12.34 10.15
CA ARG A 109 -6.86 13.78 9.85
C ARG A 109 -8.24 14.37 9.54
N GLY A 110 -9.25 13.55 9.29
CA GLY A 110 -10.57 14.00 8.86
C GLY A 110 -10.57 14.56 7.43
N GLU A 111 -9.83 13.93 6.52
CA GLU A 111 -9.70 14.37 5.13
C GLU A 111 -10.78 13.74 4.26
N GLY A 112 -11.74 14.55 3.80
CA GLY A 112 -12.88 14.05 3.00
C GLY A 112 -13.89 13.22 3.79
N VAL A 113 -13.64 13.00 5.08
CA VAL A 113 -14.48 12.27 6.02
C VAL A 113 -14.33 12.87 7.42
N LYS A 114 -15.30 12.64 8.32
CA LYS A 114 -15.17 13.05 9.71
C LYS A 114 -14.03 12.28 10.38
N ALA A 115 -13.17 12.98 11.13
CA ALA A 115 -12.09 12.35 11.86
C ALA A 115 -12.60 11.28 12.84
N ASN A 116 -11.90 10.14 12.90
CA ASN A 116 -12.23 9.00 13.76
C ASN A 116 -10.97 8.18 14.11
N ASN A 117 -10.45 8.38 15.32
CA ASN A 117 -9.25 7.69 15.80
C ASN A 117 -9.43 6.17 15.94
N VAL A 118 -10.63 5.69 16.28
CA VAL A 118 -10.91 4.25 16.38
C VAL A 118 -10.79 3.59 15.01
N GLN A 119 -11.43 4.17 13.99
CA GLN A 119 -11.34 3.66 12.61
C GLN A 119 -9.91 3.78 12.07
N ALA A 120 -9.26 4.92 12.27
CA ALA A 120 -7.87 5.12 11.86
C ALA A 120 -6.94 4.04 12.44
N TYR A 121 -6.99 3.84 13.76
CA TYR A 121 -6.15 2.86 14.44
C TYR A 121 -6.39 1.44 13.93
N ILE A 122 -7.64 1.00 13.80
CA ILE A 122 -7.97 -0.34 13.30
C ILE A 122 -7.40 -0.54 11.88
N VAL A 123 -7.64 0.41 10.97
CA VAL A 123 -7.19 0.31 9.58
C VAL A 123 -5.66 0.32 9.48
N LEU A 124 -4.97 1.16 10.26
CA LEU A 124 -3.50 1.21 10.29
C LEU A 124 -2.88 -0.08 10.85
N LYS A 125 -3.49 -0.68 11.88
CA LYS A 125 -3.03 -1.99 12.39
C LYS A 125 -3.23 -3.10 11.35
N MET A 126 -4.32 -3.06 10.57
CA MET A 126 -4.51 -3.97 9.44
C MET A 126 -3.49 -3.73 8.32
N ALA A 127 -3.18 -2.47 8.00
CA ALA A 127 -2.16 -2.11 7.01
C ALA A 127 -0.79 -2.68 7.38
N ALA A 128 -0.39 -2.58 8.66
CA ALA A 128 0.86 -3.14 9.16
C ALA A 128 0.91 -4.67 9.00
N VAL A 129 -0.21 -5.37 9.29
CA VAL A 129 -0.30 -6.82 9.07
C VAL A 129 -0.17 -7.18 7.58
N ASN A 130 -0.69 -6.34 6.68
CA ASN A 130 -0.61 -6.52 5.24
C ASN A 130 0.69 -6.00 4.61
N GLY A 131 1.64 -5.51 5.41
CA GLY A 131 2.99 -5.15 4.95
C GLY A 131 3.20 -3.68 4.58
N ALA A 132 2.38 -2.75 5.10
CA ALA A 132 2.71 -1.33 5.06
C ALA A 132 3.71 -1.00 6.19
N ASP A 133 4.96 -0.74 5.83
CA ASP A 133 6.08 -0.60 6.77
C ASP A 133 5.84 0.53 7.80
N ASP A 134 5.33 1.69 7.35
CA ASP A 134 5.13 2.88 8.18
C ASP A 134 3.78 2.89 8.94
N ALA A 135 2.94 1.88 8.72
CA ALA A 135 1.58 1.86 9.27
C ALA A 135 1.55 1.61 10.78
N MET A 136 2.54 0.89 11.33
CA MET A 136 2.64 0.68 12.78
C MET A 136 2.97 1.99 13.51
N ASP A 137 3.94 2.75 13.00
CA ASP A 137 4.30 4.07 13.53
C ASP A 137 3.10 5.03 13.46
N SER A 138 2.39 5.01 12.33
CA SER A 138 1.14 5.77 12.18
C SER A 138 0.07 5.33 13.18
N ALA A 139 -0.09 4.03 13.44
CA ALA A 139 -1.04 3.55 14.44
C ALA A 139 -0.66 4.01 15.86
N ASP A 140 0.63 4.03 16.19
CA ASP A 140 1.12 4.51 17.49
C ASP A 140 0.87 6.03 17.65
N LEU A 141 1.02 6.81 16.58
CA LEU A 141 0.64 8.24 16.56
C LEU A 141 -0.85 8.45 16.84
N VAL A 142 -1.71 7.61 16.25
CA VAL A 142 -3.16 7.66 16.51
C VAL A 142 -3.46 7.26 17.95
N ALA A 143 -2.88 6.16 18.43
CA ALA A 143 -3.10 5.64 19.79
C ALA A 143 -2.71 6.65 20.87
N ALA A 144 -1.66 7.45 20.64
CA ALA A 144 -1.27 8.53 21.55
C ALA A 144 -2.36 9.60 21.75
N GLN A 145 -3.31 9.72 20.83
CA GLN A 145 -4.44 10.66 20.91
C GLN A 145 -5.77 10.00 21.30
N MET A 146 -5.79 8.68 21.49
CA MET A 146 -7.00 7.95 21.84
C MET A 146 -7.23 7.99 23.35
N ARG A 147 -8.51 8.08 23.74
CA ARG A 147 -8.89 7.80 25.12
C ARG A 147 -8.82 6.29 25.38
N SER A 148 -8.70 5.91 26.64
CA SER A 148 -8.63 4.49 27.04
C SER A 148 -9.84 3.68 26.58
N ASP A 149 -11.05 4.26 26.58
CA ASP A 149 -12.28 3.62 26.09
C ASP A 149 -12.23 3.38 24.58
N GLU A 150 -11.70 4.31 23.80
CA GLU A 150 -11.53 4.18 22.35
C GLU A 150 -10.52 3.09 22.01
N LEU A 151 -9.41 3.03 22.73
CA LEU A 151 -8.38 2.02 22.52
C LEU A 151 -8.90 0.62 22.88
N GLU A 152 -9.70 0.51 23.95
CA GLU A 152 -10.36 -0.74 24.32
C GLU A 152 -11.32 -1.20 23.22
N ILE A 153 -12.16 -0.30 22.70
CA ILE A 153 -13.07 -0.59 21.58
C ILE A 153 -12.28 -1.09 20.38
N ALA A 154 -11.23 -0.37 19.98
CA ALA A 154 -10.44 -0.72 18.81
C ALA A 154 -9.75 -2.09 18.97
N THR A 155 -9.16 -2.35 20.13
CA THR A 155 -8.49 -3.63 20.43
C THR A 155 -9.48 -4.79 20.47
N ARG A 156 -10.69 -4.56 21.01
CA ARG A 156 -11.76 -5.56 21.01
C ARG A 156 -12.18 -5.92 19.59
N VAL A 157 -12.36 -4.93 18.72
CA VAL A 157 -12.71 -5.13 17.30
C VAL A 157 -11.60 -5.88 16.57
N LEU A 158 -10.33 -5.46 16.69
CA LEU A 158 -9.19 -6.17 16.10
C LEU A 158 -9.12 -7.63 16.57
N GLY A 159 -9.38 -7.87 17.86
CA GLY A 159 -9.45 -9.23 18.40
C GLY A 159 -10.60 -10.06 17.84
N GLN A 160 -11.74 -9.45 17.51
CA GLN A 160 -12.86 -10.12 16.83
C GLN A 160 -12.50 -10.46 15.39
N ILE A 161 -11.90 -9.52 14.65
CA ILE A 161 -11.44 -9.74 13.27
C ILE A 161 -10.46 -10.91 13.22
N PHE A 162 -9.45 -10.91 14.11
CA PHE A 162 -8.48 -11.99 14.17
C PHE A 162 -9.12 -13.34 14.55
N ARG A 163 -10.08 -13.34 15.48
CA ARG A 163 -10.82 -14.58 15.82
C ARG A 163 -11.65 -15.10 14.65
N SER A 164 -12.36 -14.23 13.92
CA SER A 164 -13.11 -14.63 12.72
C SER A 164 -12.19 -15.27 11.70
N TYR A 165 -11.07 -14.58 11.39
CA TYR A 165 -10.06 -15.10 10.48
C TYR A 165 -9.55 -16.49 10.89
N LEU A 166 -9.25 -16.70 12.18
CA LEU A 166 -8.82 -18.02 12.67
C LEU A 166 -9.93 -19.07 12.57
N GLN A 167 -11.18 -18.70 12.81
CA GLN A 167 -12.33 -19.60 12.65
C GLN A 167 -12.51 -19.99 11.19
N GLU A 168 -12.44 -19.04 10.27
CA GLU A 168 -12.48 -19.32 8.84
C GLU A 168 -11.35 -20.22 8.39
N LEU A 169 -10.12 -20.02 8.88
CA LEU A 169 -9.03 -20.95 8.58
C LEU A 169 -9.30 -22.37 9.11
N GLN A 170 -10.08 -22.49 10.19
CA GLN A 170 -10.50 -23.78 10.74
C GLN A 170 -11.70 -24.38 10.00
N THR A 171 -12.58 -23.54 9.44
CA THR A 171 -13.80 -23.94 8.75
C THR A 171 -13.69 -23.91 7.23
N ALA A 172 -12.60 -23.41 6.65
CA ALA A 172 -12.42 -23.30 5.22
C ALA A 172 -12.17 -24.69 4.61
N ASP A 173 -13.07 -25.36 3.89
CA ASP A 173 -14.54 -25.44 3.75
C ASP A 173 -15.46 -24.17 3.80
N GLY A 174 -15.03 -23.07 3.18
CA GLY A 174 -15.92 -22.20 2.38
C GLY A 174 -16.81 -21.12 3.01
N ALA A 175 -16.51 -20.51 4.16
CA ALA A 175 -17.25 -19.34 4.70
C ALA A 175 -16.34 -18.10 4.87
N THR A 176 -16.91 -16.88 4.90
CA THR A 176 -16.17 -15.60 4.87
C THR A 176 -16.27 -14.82 6.20
N PRO A 177 -15.37 -13.84 6.47
CA PRO A 177 -15.34 -13.11 7.76
C PRO A 177 -16.53 -12.21 8.05
N PHE A 178 -17.40 -12.03 7.07
CA PHE A 178 -18.49 -11.06 7.11
C PHE A 178 -19.87 -11.73 7.19
N ASP A 179 -19.92 -13.05 7.32
CA ASP A 179 -21.19 -13.79 7.47
C ASP A 179 -21.86 -13.50 8.83
N PRO A 180 -23.20 -13.40 8.91
CA PRO A 180 -23.89 -13.14 10.18
C PRO A 180 -23.81 -14.35 11.11
N LEU A 181 -23.54 -14.13 12.39
CA LEU A 181 -23.44 -15.18 13.40
C LEU A 181 -24.78 -15.92 13.63
N PRO A 182 -24.78 -17.23 13.96
CA PRO A 182 -25.94 -17.95 14.47
C PRO A 182 -26.41 -17.46 15.85
#